data_AF-A0A925AYN9-F1
#
_entry.id   AF-A0A925AYN9-F1
#
_cell.length_a   1.000
_cell.length_b   1.000
_cell.length_c   1.000
_cell.angle_alpha   90.00
_cell.angle_beta   90.00
_cell.angle_gamma   90.00
#
_symmetry.space_group_name_H-M   'P 1'
#
loop_
_entity.id
_entity.type
_entity.pdbx_description
1 polymer ?
#
loop_
_entity_poly.entity_id
_entity_poly.type
_entity_poly.pdbx_seq_one_letter_code
_entity_poly.pdbx_strand_id
1 'polypeptide(L)'
;MPPRKTTNYGTLFESLVDDLRIEIAASLDQSLVELEKRLTRIERRLDTIAPESSGPKLPQTRRACAVCGRSAVARGLCSAHYQQWRYRSRKAARRQPAEEPALLVATINEISTNN
;
A
#
# COMPACT_ATOMS: atom_id res chain seq x y z
N MET A 1 0.72 -6.09 75.34
CA MET A 1 0.15 -6.44 74.01
C MET A 1 1.26 -6.23 72.98
N PRO A 2 1.82 -7.26 72.33
CA PRO A 2 2.83 -7.05 71.30
C PRO A 2 2.18 -6.42 70.05
N PRO A 3 2.86 -5.52 69.33
CA PRO A 3 2.31 -4.87 68.15
C PRO A 3 2.10 -5.91 67.04
N ARG A 4 0.94 -5.87 66.38
CA ARG A 4 0.66 -6.72 65.22
C ARG A 4 1.46 -6.18 64.04
N LYS A 5 2.23 -7.06 63.39
CA LYS A 5 2.89 -6.76 62.12
C LYS A 5 1.79 -6.62 61.07
N THR A 6 1.46 -5.38 60.70
CA THR A 6 0.55 -5.11 59.58
C THR A 6 1.37 -5.19 58.30
N THR A 7 0.96 -6.06 57.37
CA THR A 7 1.61 -6.15 56.06
C THR A 7 1.31 -4.87 55.29
N ASN A 8 2.34 -4.22 54.76
CA ASN A 8 2.15 -3.03 53.94
C ASN A 8 1.73 -3.48 52.52
N TYR A 9 0.44 -3.41 52.25
CA TYR A 9 -0.10 -3.77 50.94
C TYR A 9 0.40 -2.88 49.81
N GLY A 10 0.84 -1.64 50.09
CA GLY A 10 1.39 -0.72 49.10
C GLY A 10 2.70 -1.23 48.51
N THR A 11 3.63 -1.70 49.35
CA THR A 11 4.93 -2.22 48.88
C THR A 11 4.77 -3.53 48.09
N LEU A 12 3.77 -4.34 48.44
CA LEU A 12 3.45 -5.54 47.67
C LEU A 12 2.89 -5.20 46.29
N PHE A 13 2.05 -4.17 46.20
CA PHE A 13 1.50 -3.71 44.94
C PHE A 13 2.57 -3.11 44.03
N GLU A 14 3.49 -2.31 44.57
CA GLU A 14 4.63 -1.76 43.82
C GLU A 14 5.53 -2.88 43.26
N SER A 15 5.87 -3.88 44.09
CA SER A 15 6.62 -5.06 43.64
C SER A 15 5.91 -5.78 42.50
N LEU A 16 4.59 -5.98 42.60
CA LEU A 16 3.82 -6.65 41.57
C LEU A 16 3.80 -5.87 40.25
N VAL A 17 3.70 -4.54 40.33
CA VAL A 17 3.74 -3.67 39.13
C VAL A 17 5.11 -3.73 38.47
N ASP A 18 6.19 -3.76 39.25
CA ASP A 18 7.54 -3.86 38.70
C ASP A 18 7.81 -5.24 38.08
N ASP A 19 7.35 -6.32 38.72
CA ASP A 19 7.41 -7.67 38.15
C ASP A 19 6.66 -7.73 36.81
N LEU A 20 5.46 -7.14 36.74
CA LEU A 20 4.67 -7.09 35.51
C LEU A 20 5.38 -6.29 34.39
N ARG A 21 6.03 -5.18 34.74
CA ARG A 21 6.80 -4.37 33.77
C ARG A 21 7.97 -5.16 33.20
N ILE A 22 8.68 -5.90 34.05
CA ILE A 22 9.80 -6.76 33.64
C ILE A 22 9.30 -7.85 32.70
N GLU A 23 8.18 -8.50 33.03
CA GLU A 23 7.57 -9.53 32.20
C GLU A 23 7.14 -9.00 30.83
N ILE A 24 6.49 -7.83 30.80
CA ILE A 24 6.08 -7.18 29.55
C ILE A 24 7.30 -6.81 28.71
N ALA A 25 8.34 -6.22 29.32
CA ALA A 25 9.57 -5.86 28.60
C ALA A 25 10.23 -7.09 27.95
N ALA A 26 10.37 -8.18 28.71
CA ALA A 26 10.93 -9.42 28.20
C ALA A 26 10.08 -10.02 27.06
N SER A 27 8.74 -9.96 27.17
CA SER A 27 7.82 -10.43 26.14
C SER A 27 7.93 -9.60 24.84
N LEU A 28 8.06 -8.29 24.97
CA LEU A 28 8.24 -7.38 23.83
C LEU A 28 9.58 -7.62 23.14
N ASP A 29 10.68 -7.75 23.90
CA ASP A 29 12.00 -8.04 23.34
C ASP A 29 12.00 -9.35 22.54
N GLN A 30 11.36 -10.40 23.08
CA GLN A 30 11.24 -11.67 22.38
C GLN A 30 10.41 -11.55 21.10
N SER A 31 9.35 -10.74 21.12
CA SER A 31 8.50 -10.47 19.95
C SER A 31 9.24 -9.70 18.87
N LEU A 32 10.04 -8.70 19.25
CA LEU A 32 10.85 -7.91 18.32
C LEU A 32 11.91 -8.77 17.63
N VAL A 33 12.62 -9.61 18.40
CA VAL A 33 13.62 -10.55 17.84
C VAL A 33 12.99 -11.52 16.84
N GLU A 34 11.77 -12.01 17.12
CA GLU A 34 11.06 -12.89 16.19
C GLU A 34 10.64 -12.15 14.91
N LEU A 35 10.16 -10.90 15.03
CA LEU A 35 9.83 -10.07 13.87
C LEU A 35 11.05 -9.77 13.00
N GLU A 36 12.20 -9.44 13.59
CA GLU A 36 13.45 -9.24 12.86
C GLU A 36 13.89 -10.49 12.09
N LYS A 37 13.79 -11.67 12.72
CA LYS A 37 14.06 -12.96 12.05
C LYS A 37 13.11 -13.21 10.88
N ARG A 38 11.83 -12.83 11.02
CA ARG A 38 10.85 -12.96 9.95
C ARG A 38 11.13 -12.00 8.80
N LEU A 39 11.49 -10.76 9.09
CA LEU A 39 11.86 -9.76 8.07
C LEU A 39 13.10 -10.17 7.30
N THR A 40 14.19 -10.52 8.00
CA THR A 40 15.43 -10.99 7.35
C THR A 40 15.20 -12.23 6.48
N ARG A 41 14.29 -13.13 6.86
CA ARG A 41 13.89 -14.27 6.02
C ARG A 41 13.12 -13.83 4.77
N ILE A 42 12.22 -12.85 4.89
CA ILE A 42 11.48 -12.30 3.75
C ILE A 42 12.44 -11.60 2.78
N GLU A 43 13.36 -10.78 3.30
CA GLU A 43 14.37 -10.08 2.50
C GLU A 43 15.22 -11.05 1.70
N ARG A 44 15.78 -12.09 2.33
CA ARG A 44 16.54 -13.14 1.63
C ARG A 44 15.71 -13.84 0.54
N ARG A 45 14.42 -14.05 0.79
CA ARG A 45 13.51 -14.65 -0.20
C ARG A 45 13.26 -13.70 -1.37
N LEU A 46 13.12 -12.40 -1.12
CA LEU A 46 12.99 -11.39 -2.17
C LEU A 46 14.25 -11.31 -3.05
N ASP A 47 15.43 -11.31 -2.43
CA ASP A 47 16.71 -11.32 -3.17
C ASP A 47 16.83 -12.55 -4.08
N THR A 48 16.36 -13.70 -3.60
CA THR A 48 16.39 -14.97 -4.37
C THR A 48 15.39 -14.96 -5.52
N ILE A 49 14.21 -14.36 -5.32
CA ILE A 49 13.14 -14.33 -6.34
C ILE A 49 13.47 -13.31 -7.45
N ALA A 50 14.26 -12.28 -7.14
CA ALA A 50 14.60 -11.25 -8.11
C ALA A 50 16.02 -10.65 -7.88
N PRO A 51 17.10 -11.39 -8.20
CA PRO A 51 18.47 -10.86 -8.14
C PRO A 51 18.69 -9.69 -9.10
N GLU A 52 17.84 -9.54 -10.13
CA GLU A 52 17.82 -8.44 -11.10
C GLU A 52 16.96 -7.24 -10.63
N SER A 53 16.33 -7.31 -9.45
CA SER A 53 15.49 -6.21 -8.93
C SER A 53 16.20 -5.25 -7.99
N SER A 54 17.43 -5.57 -7.57
CA SER A 54 18.38 -4.59 -7.00
C SER A 54 19.00 -3.67 -8.06
N GLY A 55 18.42 -3.66 -9.28
CA GLY A 55 18.38 -2.50 -10.17
C GLY A 55 17.46 -2.74 -11.38
N PRO A 56 16.27 -2.10 -11.52
CA PRO A 56 15.36 -2.54 -12.59
C PRO A 56 15.25 -1.55 -13.77
N LYS A 57 16.03 -1.78 -14.83
CA LYS A 57 15.56 -1.57 -16.21
C LYS A 57 15.05 -2.91 -16.72
N LEU A 58 13.78 -3.21 -16.45
CA LEU A 58 13.13 -4.30 -17.15
C LEU A 58 13.12 -3.97 -18.66
N PRO A 59 13.51 -4.93 -19.53
CA PRO A 59 13.42 -4.75 -20.97
C PRO A 59 11.97 -4.49 -21.30
N GLN A 60 11.70 -3.39 -22.02
CA GLN A 60 10.35 -3.04 -22.45
C GLN A 60 9.75 -4.26 -23.14
N THR A 61 8.87 -4.99 -22.44
CA THR A 61 8.00 -5.96 -23.09
C THR A 61 7.35 -5.17 -24.21
N ARG A 62 7.56 -5.59 -25.46
CA ARG A 62 6.98 -4.93 -26.62
C ARG A 62 5.47 -5.00 -26.42
N ARG A 63 4.90 -3.97 -25.80
CA ARG A 63 3.49 -3.94 -25.41
C ARG A 63 2.70 -4.24 -26.68
N ALA A 64 1.68 -5.07 -26.63
CA ALA A 64 0.84 -5.30 -27.80
C ALA A 64 -0.09 -4.09 -28.02
N CYS A 65 -0.50 -3.89 -29.26
CA CYS A 65 -1.49 -2.89 -29.60
C CYS A 65 -2.84 -3.33 -29.04
N ALA A 66 -3.47 -2.50 -28.21
CA ALA A 66 -4.77 -2.82 -27.61
C ALA A 66 -5.88 -3.08 -28.66
N VAL A 67 -5.73 -2.55 -29.88
CA VAL A 67 -6.74 -2.66 -30.95
C VAL A 67 -6.52 -3.89 -31.84
N CYS A 68 -5.26 -4.26 -32.13
CA CYS A 68 -4.96 -5.29 -33.13
C CYS A 68 -3.86 -6.27 -32.75
N GLY A 69 -3.36 -6.23 -31.52
CA GLY A 69 -2.36 -7.17 -31.00
C GLY A 69 -0.93 -7.01 -31.55
N ARG A 70 -0.70 -6.22 -32.61
CA ARG A 70 0.65 -5.97 -33.18
C ARG A 70 1.57 -5.26 -32.20
N SER A 71 2.89 -5.30 -32.39
CA SER A 71 3.84 -4.57 -31.53
C SER A 71 3.47 -3.09 -31.40
N ALA A 72 3.25 -2.65 -30.17
CA ALA A 72 3.00 -1.26 -29.84
C ALA A 72 4.32 -0.51 -29.81
N VAL A 73 4.28 0.68 -30.38
CA VAL A 73 5.40 1.63 -30.40
C VAL A 73 5.27 2.62 -29.25
N ALA A 74 4.04 3.07 -28.95
CA ALA A 74 3.76 4.00 -27.85
C ALA A 74 2.29 3.90 -27.41
N ARG A 75 2.02 4.21 -26.13
CA ARG A 75 0.66 4.23 -25.55
C ARG A 75 -0.15 2.93 -25.75
N GLY A 76 0.52 1.78 -25.87
CA GLY A 76 -0.17 0.51 -26.17
C GLY A 76 -0.82 0.48 -27.56
N LEU A 77 -0.33 1.27 -28.51
CA LEU A 77 -0.76 1.29 -29.91
C LEU A 77 0.39 1.01 -30.88
N CYS A 78 0.11 0.28 -31.97
CA CYS A 78 1.05 0.15 -33.08
C CYS A 78 1.23 1.49 -33.81
N SER A 79 2.25 1.60 -34.66
CA SER A 79 2.56 2.85 -35.39
C SER A 79 1.35 3.44 -36.13
N ALA A 80 0.57 2.60 -36.82
CA ALA A 80 -0.61 3.02 -37.57
C ALA A 80 -1.72 3.58 -36.65
N HIS A 81 -2.10 2.84 -35.60
CA HIS A 81 -3.13 3.29 -34.67
C HIS A 81 -2.67 4.51 -33.85
N TYR A 82 -1.38 4.60 -33.54
CA TYR A 82 -0.81 5.77 -32.88
C TYR A 82 -0.89 7.03 -33.76
N GLN A 83 -0.60 6.92 -35.07
CA GLN A 83 -0.73 8.05 -36.00
C GLN A 83 -2.18 8.51 -36.16
N GLN A 84 -3.12 7.58 -36.28
CA GLN A 84 -4.56 7.89 -36.36
C GLN A 84 -5.05 8.60 -35.09
N TRP A 85 -4.67 8.08 -33.92
CA TRP A 85 -4.97 8.72 -32.65
C TRP A 85 -4.39 10.14 -32.62
N ARG A 86 -3.11 10.31 -32.96
CA ARG A 86 -2.44 11.63 -32.97
C ARG A 86 -3.12 12.63 -33.91
N TYR A 87 -3.56 12.20 -35.08
CA TYR A 87 -4.31 13.05 -36.02
C TYR A 87 -5.66 13.47 -35.43
N ARG A 88 -6.44 12.52 -34.90
CA ARG A 88 -7.74 12.79 -34.27
C ARG A 88 -7.60 13.72 -33.06
N SER A 89 -6.62 13.48 -32.20
CA SER A 89 -6.35 14.32 -31.02
C SER A 89 -6.00 15.76 -31.41
N ARG A 90 -5.20 15.97 -32.46
CA ARG A 90 -4.92 17.34 -32.97
C ARG A 90 -6.16 18.01 -33.54
N LYS A 91 -7.02 17.26 -34.25
CA LYS A 91 -8.27 17.79 -34.78
C LYS A 91 -9.26 18.15 -33.67
N ALA A 92 -9.34 17.33 -32.62
CA ALA A 92 -10.16 17.61 -31.43
C ALA A 92 -9.65 18.84 -30.67
N ALA A 93 -8.33 18.94 -30.44
CA ALA A 93 -7.72 20.08 -29.77
C ALA A 93 -7.94 21.42 -30.52
N ARG A 94 -8.02 21.39 -31.86
CA ARG A 94 -8.36 22.58 -32.66
C ARG A 94 -9.85 22.94 -32.64
N ARG A 95 -10.72 22.00 -32.27
CA ARG A 95 -12.17 22.17 -32.32
C ARG A 95 -12.78 22.70 -31.03
N GLN A 96 -12.07 22.62 -29.90
CA GLN A 96 -12.65 23.00 -28.60
C GLN A 96 -11.67 23.74 -27.68
N PRO A 97 -11.52 25.07 -27.84
CA PRO A 97 -11.50 25.98 -26.72
C PRO A 97 -12.94 26.39 -26.34
N ALA A 98 -13.27 26.22 -25.06
CA ALA A 98 -14.42 26.76 -24.30
C ALA A 98 -15.86 26.29 -24.66
N GLU A 99 -16.46 25.52 -23.73
CA GLU A 99 -17.90 25.43 -23.37
C GLU A 99 -18.05 24.23 -22.41
N GLU A 100 -17.76 24.42 -21.13
CA GLU A 100 -18.68 24.70 -20.00
C GLU A 100 -19.36 23.46 -19.37
N PRO A 101 -19.33 23.32 -18.01
CA PRO A 101 -19.72 22.12 -17.30
C PRO A 101 -21.12 22.25 -16.69
N ALA A 102 -22.08 21.40 -17.07
CA ALA A 102 -23.31 21.25 -16.31
C ALA A 102 -24.02 19.92 -16.61
N LEU A 103 -24.61 19.37 -15.54
CA LEU A 103 -25.61 18.29 -15.53
C LEU A 103 -25.04 16.86 -15.59
N LEU A 104 -24.91 16.22 -14.41
CA LEU A 104 -25.38 14.85 -14.09
C LEU A 104 -24.83 14.40 -12.71
N VAL A 105 -25.12 15.16 -11.64
CA VAL A 105 -24.80 14.75 -10.24
C VAL A 105 -26.08 14.59 -9.37
N ALA A 106 -27.28 14.71 -9.94
CA ALA A 106 -28.48 14.95 -9.13
C ALA A 106 -29.39 13.73 -8.82
N THR A 107 -29.00 12.47 -9.02
CA THR A 107 -29.97 11.35 -8.82
C THR A 107 -29.48 10.11 -8.06
N ILE A 108 -28.40 10.18 -7.28
CA ILE A 108 -27.91 8.98 -6.54
C ILE A 108 -28.08 9.07 -5.00
N ASN A 109 -28.42 10.22 -4.42
CA ASN A 109 -28.29 10.39 -2.96
C ASN A 109 -29.54 10.21 -2.07
N GLU A 110 -30.67 9.67 -2.54
CA GLU A 110 -31.88 9.62 -1.69
C GLU A 110 -32.46 8.23 -1.35
N ILE A 111 -31.82 7.11 -1.74
CA ILE A 111 -32.43 5.76 -1.51
C ILE A 111 -31.73 4.95 -0.40
N SER A 112 -30.61 5.42 0.18
CA SER A 112 -29.84 4.63 1.17
C SER A 112 -29.87 5.15 2.60
N THR A 113 -30.92 5.86 3.00
CA THR A 113 -31.25 6.09 4.41
C THR A 113 -32.76 5.92 4.60
N ASN A 114 -33.15 4.96 5.45
CA ASN A 114 -34.50 4.54 5.87
C ASN A 114 -35.00 3.24 5.21
N ASN A 115 -34.62 2.09 5.75
CA ASN A 115 -35.44 1.35 6.74
C ASN A 115 -34.82 -0.05 6.98
#